data_AF-D8LNT8-F1
#
_entry.id   AF-D8LNT8-F1
#
_cell.length_a   1.000
_cell.length_b   1.000
_cell.length_c   1.000
_cell.angle_alpha   90.00
_cell.angle_beta   90.00
_cell.angle_gamma   90.00
#
_symmetry.space_group_name_H-M   'P 1'
#
loop_
_entity.id
_entity.type
_entity.pdbx_description
1 polymer ?
#
loop_
_entity_poly.entity_id
_entity_poly.type
_entity_poly.pdbx_seq_one_letter_code
_entity_poly.pdbx_strand_id
1 'polypeptide(L)'
;MLDAVCLAGRVGAQQAVVSDANTVFIEEFLKHHGIRGLIGKGISTNSGVFTEDGRLDVQPYHTNQASPHGCSLCPPNMCKGSIVEGLLAAPDGGEDRAFDRVIYIGDGGGDYCPALRLRPGDLLLARDGGEGGRKFGLRERIEKEEGGPMACRVVPWQKGEDVYSAFESELVGGREMAA
;
A
#
# COMPACT_ATOMS: atom_id res chain seq x y z
N MET A 1 0.77 -14.16 1.84
CA MET A 1 1.13 -12.79 1.36
C MET A 1 2.60 -12.70 0.95
N LEU A 2 3.55 -13.29 1.70
CA LEU A 2 4.96 -13.34 1.30
C LEU A 2 5.17 -13.92 -0.11
N ASP A 3 4.44 -14.99 -0.47
CA ASP A 3 4.54 -15.57 -1.81
C ASP A 3 4.12 -14.61 -2.94
N ALA A 4 3.15 -13.72 -2.68
CA ALA A 4 2.71 -12.72 -3.64
C ALA A 4 3.80 -11.64 -3.86
N VAL A 5 4.46 -11.21 -2.78
CA VAL A 5 5.61 -10.29 -2.82
C VAL A 5 6.77 -10.92 -3.61
N CYS A 6 7.07 -12.20 -3.33
CA CYS A 6 8.09 -12.95 -4.06
C CYS A 6 7.73 -13.13 -5.55
N LEU A 7 6.46 -13.43 -5.86
CA LEU A 7 5.98 -13.53 -7.24
C LEU A 7 6.15 -12.21 -7.99
N ALA A 8 5.74 -11.09 -7.40
CA ALA A 8 5.95 -9.76 -7.96
C ALA A 8 7.43 -9.47 -8.23
N GLY A 9 8.32 -9.84 -7.30
CA GLY A 9 9.76 -9.73 -7.48
C GLY A 9 10.28 -10.57 -8.66
N ARG A 10 9.84 -11.83 -8.79
CA ARG A 10 10.26 -12.73 -9.87
C ARG A 10 9.87 -12.24 -11.26
N VAL A 11 8.74 -11.55 -11.39
CA VAL A 11 8.29 -10.98 -12.68
C VAL A 11 8.85 -9.58 -12.96
N GLY A 12 9.68 -9.04 -12.05
CA GLY A 12 10.33 -7.75 -12.20
C GLY A 12 9.48 -6.54 -11.81
N ALA A 13 8.38 -6.74 -11.07
CA ALA A 13 7.56 -5.63 -10.59
C ALA A 13 8.30 -4.81 -9.52
N GLN A 14 8.25 -3.49 -9.65
CA GLN A 14 8.75 -2.57 -8.64
C GLN A 14 7.82 -2.55 -7.43
N GLN A 15 8.37 -2.56 -6.22
CA GLN A 15 7.60 -2.72 -4.98
C GLN A 15 7.99 -1.65 -3.95
N ALA A 16 6.99 -1.14 -3.24
CA ALA A 16 7.11 -0.16 -2.16
C ALA A 16 6.28 -0.60 -0.95
N VAL A 17 6.64 -0.15 0.25
CA VAL A 17 5.81 -0.28 1.45
C VAL A 17 5.38 1.11 1.92
N VAL A 18 4.06 1.29 2.10
CA VAL A 18 3.48 2.51 2.68
C VAL A 18 2.66 2.11 3.90
N SER A 19 3.22 2.27 5.10
CA SER A 19 2.67 1.70 6.32
C SER A 19 2.66 2.69 7.48
N ASP A 20 1.59 2.66 8.27
CA ASP A 20 1.45 3.47 9.48
C ASP A 20 2.12 2.83 10.72
N ALA A 21 2.96 1.82 10.50
CA ALA A 21 3.79 1.18 11.52
C ALA A 21 5.03 2.04 11.86
N ASN A 22 6.21 1.44 11.97
CA ASN A 22 7.47 2.15 12.13
C ASN A 22 8.63 1.44 11.42
N THR A 23 9.74 2.17 11.20
CA THR A 23 10.92 1.66 10.49
C THR A 23 11.53 0.44 11.15
N VAL A 24 11.60 0.37 12.49
CA VAL A 24 12.18 -0.76 13.22
C VAL A 24 11.42 -2.04 12.91
N PHE A 25 10.09 -2.02 13.07
CA PHE A 25 9.26 -3.20 12.84
C PHE A 25 9.32 -3.65 11.37
N ILE A 26 9.15 -2.73 10.42
CA ILE A 26 9.08 -3.08 9.00
C ILE A 26 10.43 -3.60 8.50
N GLU A 27 11.54 -2.94 8.84
CA GLU A 27 12.87 -3.40 8.42
C GLU A 27 13.19 -4.78 9.01
N GLU A 28 12.88 -5.02 10.29
CA GLU A 28 13.15 -6.32 10.92
C GLU A 28 12.31 -7.44 10.31
N PHE A 29 11.01 -7.19 10.08
CA PHE A 29 10.13 -8.16 9.41
C PHE A 29 10.65 -8.53 8.01
N LEU A 30 11.02 -7.53 7.20
CA LEU A 30 11.52 -7.76 5.85
C LEU A 30 12.87 -8.50 5.83
N LYS A 31 13.77 -8.20 6.78
CA LYS A 31 15.07 -8.88 6.93
C LYS A 31 14.89 -10.32 7.38
N HIS A 32 14.04 -10.56 8.39
CA HIS A 32 13.75 -11.90 8.90
C HIS A 32 13.27 -12.85 7.79
N HIS A 33 12.44 -12.34 6.88
CA HIS A 33 11.92 -13.11 5.74
C HIS A 33 12.80 -13.05 4.47
N GLY A 34 13.94 -12.35 4.49
CA GLY A 34 14.85 -12.28 3.34
C GLY A 34 14.30 -11.52 2.12
N ILE A 35 13.25 -10.71 2.29
CA ILE A 35 12.54 -10.02 1.19
C ILE A 35 12.84 -8.52 1.12
N ARG A 36 13.70 -7.99 1.99
CA ARG A 36 14.04 -6.56 2.01
C ARG A 36 14.55 -6.04 0.65
N GLY A 37 15.30 -6.86 -0.08
CA GLY A 37 15.82 -6.53 -1.40
C GLY A 37 14.75 -6.39 -2.49
N LEU A 38 13.54 -6.93 -2.26
CA LEU A 38 12.42 -6.81 -3.21
C LEU A 38 11.77 -5.42 -3.15
N ILE A 39 11.87 -4.72 -2.01
CA ILE A 39 11.24 -3.41 -1.79
C ILE A 39 12.12 -2.29 -2.39
N GLY A 40 12.26 -2.29 -3.72
CA GLY A 40 13.17 -1.42 -4.46
C GLY A 40 12.78 0.06 -4.51
N LYS A 41 11.48 0.38 -4.40
CA LYS A 41 10.99 1.77 -4.35
C LYS A 41 11.00 2.37 -2.94
N GLY A 42 11.35 1.56 -1.93
CA GLY A 42 11.56 2.01 -0.56
C GLY A 42 10.37 1.80 0.38
N ILE A 43 10.57 2.24 1.62
CA ILE A 43 9.64 2.11 2.73
C ILE A 43 9.29 3.52 3.22
N SER A 44 8.02 3.87 3.20
CA SER A 44 7.47 5.09 3.79
C SER A 44 6.67 4.70 5.02
N THR A 45 7.16 5.09 6.20
CA THR A 45 6.55 4.77 7.50
C THR A 45 7.07 5.71 8.59
N ASN A 46 6.42 5.75 9.75
CA ASN A 46 6.87 6.55 10.89
C ASN A 46 8.30 6.12 11.31
N SER A 47 9.17 7.06 11.68
CA SER A 47 10.54 6.70 12.09
C SER A 47 10.54 6.11 13.48
N GLY A 48 11.22 4.98 13.68
CA GLY A 48 11.48 4.38 14.98
C GLY A 48 12.98 4.38 15.30
N VAL A 49 13.36 4.85 16.49
CA VAL A 49 14.76 4.84 16.98
C VAL A 49 14.77 4.39 18.44
N PHE A 50 15.67 3.47 18.80
CA PHE A 50 15.86 3.11 20.20
C PHE A 50 16.67 4.19 20.91
N THR A 51 16.16 4.66 22.04
CA THR A 51 16.84 5.58 22.95
C THR A 51 17.91 4.85 23.77
N GLU A 52 18.81 5.61 24.39
CA GLU A 52 19.87 5.04 25.25
C GLU A 52 19.31 4.21 26.42
N ASP A 53 18.13 4.55 26.93
CA ASP A 53 17.44 3.80 27.99
C ASP A 53 16.61 2.62 27.47
N GLY A 54 16.72 2.27 26.19
CA GLY A 54 16.13 1.08 25.58
C GLY A 54 14.65 1.22 25.20
N ARG A 55 14.10 2.43 25.18
CA ARG A 55 12.73 2.68 24.69
C ARG A 55 12.74 2.87 23.18
N LEU A 56 11.64 2.50 22.52
CA LEU A 56 11.44 2.83 21.11
C LEU A 56 10.74 4.19 21.00
N ASP A 57 11.48 5.20 20.55
CA ASP A 57 10.91 6.50 20.18
C ASP A 57 10.35 6.43 18.74
N VAL A 58 9.09 6.82 18.56
CA VAL A 58 8.40 6.80 17.26
C VAL A 58 7.94 8.20 16.91
N GLN A 59 8.44 8.72 15.79
CA GLN A 59 8.08 10.05 15.30
C GLN A 59 7.18 9.95 14.05
N PRO A 60 6.16 10.83 13.93
CA PRO A 60 5.31 10.91 12.74
C PRO A 60 6.09 11.01 11.43
N TYR A 61 5.59 10.37 10.37
CA TYR A 61 6.15 10.55 9.01
C TYR A 61 6.04 12.00 8.53
N HIS A 62 4.91 12.66 8.78
CA HIS A 62 4.74 14.09 8.57
C HIS A 62 4.93 14.85 9.88
N THR A 63 5.95 15.71 9.95
CA THR A 63 6.39 16.36 11.19
C THR A 63 5.89 17.80 11.39
N ASN A 64 5.23 18.41 10.39
CA ASN A 64 4.79 19.81 10.45
C ASN A 64 3.42 19.98 11.13
N GLN A 65 3.32 20.86 12.14
CA GLN A 65 2.25 20.80 13.16
C GLN A 65 0.96 21.61 12.92
N ALA A 66 0.79 22.34 11.82
CA ALA A 66 -0.44 23.14 11.61
C ALA A 66 -1.51 22.38 10.78
N SER A 67 -1.08 21.70 9.74
CA SER A 67 -1.85 20.79 8.89
C SER A 67 -0.80 20.00 8.11
N PRO A 68 -0.29 18.88 8.66
CA PRO A 68 0.95 18.25 8.20
C PRO A 68 0.95 17.91 6.70
N HIS A 69 -0.23 17.72 6.13
CA HIS A 69 -0.41 17.33 4.74
C HIS A 69 -1.76 17.77 4.11
N GLY A 70 -2.58 18.58 4.79
CA GLY A 70 -3.83 19.14 4.20
C GLY A 70 -4.93 18.13 3.81
N CYS A 71 -4.84 16.87 4.25
CA CYS A 71 -5.79 15.81 3.88
C CYS A 71 -6.81 15.59 5.01
N SER A 72 -8.11 15.59 4.69
CA SER A 72 -9.18 15.31 5.63
C SER A 72 -9.43 13.81 5.87
N LEU A 73 -8.87 12.93 5.04
CA LEU A 73 -9.11 11.49 5.07
C LEU A 73 -8.08 10.71 5.91
N CYS A 74 -6.92 11.32 6.18
CA CYS A 74 -5.78 10.66 6.82
C CYS A 74 -5.51 11.20 8.23
N PRO A 75 -4.97 10.38 9.14
CA PRO A 75 -4.52 10.86 10.44
C PRO A 75 -3.34 11.83 10.27
N PRO A 76 -3.11 12.75 11.23
CA PRO A 76 -2.11 13.80 11.09
C PRO A 76 -0.68 13.29 10.87
N ASN A 77 -0.36 12.09 11.35
CA ASN A 77 1.00 11.59 11.33
C ASN A 77 1.45 11.12 9.93
N MET A 78 0.54 10.66 9.07
CA MET A 78 0.89 10.08 7.78
C MET A 78 -0.27 10.10 6.78
N CYS A 79 -0.07 10.72 5.62
CA CYS A 79 -0.99 10.66 4.49
C CYS A 79 -0.47 9.67 3.45
N LYS A 80 -0.97 8.43 3.50
CA LYS A 80 -0.60 7.41 2.51
C LYS A 80 -0.94 7.82 1.08
N GLY A 81 -2.01 8.60 0.88
CA GLY A 81 -2.43 9.06 -0.45
C GLY A 81 -1.42 9.99 -1.12
N SER A 82 -0.88 10.97 -0.40
CA SER A 82 0.15 11.87 -0.96
C SER A 82 1.47 11.14 -1.20
N ILE A 83 1.81 10.18 -0.34
CA ILE A 83 3.00 9.33 -0.52
C ILE A 83 2.85 8.48 -1.78
N VAL A 84 1.71 7.81 -1.96
CA VAL A 84 1.44 7.01 -3.16
C VAL A 84 1.42 7.88 -4.41
N GLU A 85 0.83 9.06 -4.37
CA GLU A 85 0.89 10.00 -5.50
C GLU A 85 2.33 10.33 -5.90
N GLY A 86 3.21 10.61 -4.93
CA GLY A 86 4.63 10.82 -5.20
C GLY A 86 5.34 9.59 -5.79
N LEU A 87 4.94 8.37 -5.40
CA LEU A 87 5.46 7.14 -6.00
C LEU A 87 5.02 6.96 -7.45
N LEU A 88 3.78 7.35 -7.77
CA LEU A 88 3.15 7.20 -9.09
C LEU A 88 3.55 8.31 -10.09
N ALA A 89 4.08 9.43 -9.61
CA ALA A 89 4.49 10.56 -10.45
C ALA A 89 5.63 10.17 -11.42
N ALA A 90 5.62 10.78 -12.60
CA ALA A 90 6.67 10.62 -13.61
C ALA A 90 8.05 10.99 -13.04
N PRO A 91 9.12 10.24 -13.35
CA PRO A 91 10.48 10.62 -12.95
C PRO A 91 10.93 11.98 -13.48
N ASP A 92 10.41 12.40 -14.62
CA ASP A 92 10.73 13.66 -15.30
C ASP A 92 9.73 14.80 -15.01
N GLY A 93 8.72 14.54 -14.16
CA GLY A 93 7.67 15.50 -13.83
C GLY A 93 6.64 15.71 -14.94
N GLY A 94 6.61 14.85 -15.96
CA GLY A 94 5.57 14.83 -16.99
C GLY A 94 4.20 14.41 -16.46
N GLU A 95 3.20 14.44 -17.35
CA GLU A 95 1.82 14.05 -17.02
C GLU A 95 1.64 12.52 -16.94
N ASP A 96 2.57 11.75 -17.53
CA ASP A 96 2.53 10.29 -17.54
C ASP A 96 2.96 9.70 -16.19
N ARG A 97 2.24 8.67 -15.71
CA ARG A 97 2.61 8.00 -14.46
C ARG A 97 3.85 7.13 -14.65
N ALA A 98 4.62 6.95 -13.57
CA ALA A 98 5.78 6.06 -13.53
C ALA A 98 5.44 4.57 -13.77
N PHE A 99 4.16 4.20 -13.75
CA PHE A 99 3.69 2.82 -13.89
C PHE A 99 2.51 2.71 -14.84
N ASP A 100 2.57 1.72 -15.73
CA ASP A 100 1.44 1.34 -16.58
C ASP A 100 0.30 0.73 -15.78
N ARG A 101 0.62 0.06 -14.67
CA ARG A 101 -0.35 -0.63 -13.83
C ARG A 101 0.08 -0.70 -12.38
N VAL A 102 -0.87 -0.51 -11.47
CA VAL A 102 -0.66 -0.57 -10.02
C VAL A 102 -1.55 -1.65 -9.41
N ILE A 103 -0.96 -2.45 -8.51
CA ILE A 103 -1.70 -3.29 -7.56
C ILE A 103 -1.44 -2.74 -6.17
N TYR A 104 -2.48 -2.24 -5.50
CA TYR A 104 -2.41 -1.76 -4.12
C TYR A 104 -3.08 -2.77 -3.20
N ILE A 105 -2.49 -3.05 -2.04
CA ILE A 105 -3.05 -3.97 -1.03
C ILE A 105 -3.20 -3.21 0.29
N GLY A 106 -4.37 -3.31 0.91
CA GLY A 106 -4.62 -2.68 2.21
C GLY A 106 -5.83 -3.24 2.93
N ASP A 107 -5.99 -2.82 4.18
CA ASP A 107 -7.09 -3.22 5.06
C ASP A 107 -7.57 -2.07 5.96
N GLY A 108 -6.67 -1.20 6.40
CA GLY A 108 -6.96 -0.09 7.29
C GLY A 108 -7.67 1.09 6.61
N GLY A 109 -8.41 1.89 7.38
CA GLY A 109 -9.07 3.10 6.86
C GLY A 109 -8.09 4.12 6.23
N GLY A 110 -6.83 4.13 6.66
CA GLY A 110 -5.76 4.94 6.06
C GLY A 110 -5.39 4.55 4.62
N ASP A 111 -5.76 3.35 4.17
CA ASP A 111 -5.56 2.88 2.79
C ASP A 111 -6.62 3.38 1.82
N TYR A 112 -7.67 4.04 2.32
CA TYR A 112 -8.73 4.59 1.48
C TYR A 112 -8.24 5.80 0.65
N CYS A 113 -7.41 6.66 1.24
CA CYS A 113 -6.86 7.83 0.54
C CYS A 113 -5.97 7.44 -0.67
N PRO A 114 -5.03 6.48 -0.58
CA PRO A 114 -4.30 6.02 -1.76
C PRO A 114 -5.18 5.24 -2.76
N ALA A 115 -6.23 4.54 -2.30
CA ALA A 115 -7.17 3.88 -3.20
C ALA A 115 -7.87 4.87 -4.17
N LEU A 116 -8.18 6.09 -3.71
CA LEU A 116 -8.71 7.17 -4.56
C LEU A 116 -7.75 7.64 -5.66
N ARG A 117 -6.44 7.33 -5.56
CA ARG A 117 -5.43 7.74 -6.55
C ARG A 117 -5.24 6.71 -7.66
N LEU A 118 -5.84 5.53 -7.52
CA LEU A 118 -5.78 4.47 -8.53
C LEU A 118 -6.68 4.82 -9.72
N ARG A 119 -6.25 4.41 -10.92
CA ARG A 119 -6.94 4.72 -12.19
C ARG A 119 -7.69 3.49 -12.73
N PRO A 120 -8.53 3.65 -13.77
CA PRO A 120 -9.04 2.51 -14.53
C PRO A 120 -7.88 1.63 -15.01
N GLY A 121 -7.98 0.32 -14.79
CA GLY A 121 -6.93 -0.67 -15.10
C GLY A 121 -6.07 -1.08 -13.89
N ASP A 122 -6.01 -0.25 -12.84
CA ASP A 122 -5.37 -0.60 -11.57
C ASP A 122 -6.24 -1.57 -10.74
N LEU A 123 -5.61 -2.23 -9.78
CA LEU A 123 -6.24 -3.18 -8.88
C LEU A 123 -6.06 -2.78 -7.41
N LEU A 124 -7.17 -2.71 -6.68
CA LEU A 124 -7.18 -2.59 -5.23
C LEU A 124 -7.56 -3.94 -4.60
N LEU A 125 -6.64 -4.53 -3.83
CA LEU A 125 -6.89 -5.66 -2.96
C LEU A 125 -7.28 -5.15 -1.56
N ALA A 126 -8.57 -5.08 -1.29
CA ALA A 126 -9.11 -4.58 -0.03
C ALA A 126 -9.50 -5.73 0.90
N ARG A 127 -8.91 -5.81 2.09
CA ARG A 127 -9.19 -6.93 3.01
C ARG A 127 -10.62 -6.91 3.46
N ASP A 128 -11.30 -8.03 3.29
CA ASP A 128 -12.66 -8.20 3.76
C ASP A 128 -12.71 -8.89 5.13
N GLY A 129 -13.82 -8.68 5.80
CA GLY A 129 -14.17 -9.42 6.99
C GLY A 129 -14.31 -10.91 6.69
N GLY A 130 -13.76 -11.76 7.58
CA GLY A 130 -14.10 -13.18 7.57
C GLY A 130 -15.56 -13.42 8.01
N GLU A 131 -15.91 -14.69 8.21
CA GLU A 131 -17.22 -15.10 8.73
C GLU A 131 -17.52 -14.38 10.06
N GLY A 132 -18.66 -13.68 10.11
CA GLY A 132 -19.07 -12.87 11.27
C GLY A 132 -19.37 -11.40 10.98
N GLY A 133 -19.19 -10.94 9.74
CA GLY A 133 -19.64 -9.61 9.29
C GLY A 133 -18.78 -8.43 9.76
N ARG A 134 -17.61 -8.69 10.37
CA ARG A 134 -16.66 -7.64 10.80
C ARG A 134 -15.93 -7.07 9.59
N LYS A 135 -16.26 -5.86 9.16
CA LYS A 135 -15.54 -5.18 8.06
C LYS A 135 -14.25 -4.53 8.57
N PHE A 136 -13.24 -4.47 7.71
CA PHE A 136 -12.04 -3.68 7.95
C PHE A 136 -12.25 -2.23 7.46
N GLY A 137 -11.50 -1.29 8.04
CA GLY A 137 -11.72 0.14 7.83
C GLY A 137 -11.67 0.59 6.36
N LEU A 138 -10.85 -0.06 5.52
CA LEU A 138 -10.83 0.22 4.08
C LEU A 138 -12.18 -0.13 3.42
N ARG A 139 -12.73 -1.32 3.70
CA ARG A 139 -14.01 -1.77 3.12
C ARG A 139 -15.16 -0.89 3.59
N GLU A 140 -15.18 -0.53 4.88
CA GLU A 140 -16.21 0.36 5.44
C GLU A 140 -16.24 1.72 4.73
N ARG A 141 -15.07 2.29 4.41
CA ARG A 141 -14.98 3.57 3.71
C ARG A 141 -15.32 3.47 2.22
N ILE A 142 -14.97 2.36 1.56
CA ILE A 142 -15.36 2.08 0.17
C ILE A 142 -16.89 2.01 0.05
N GLU A 143 -17.57 1.29 0.93
CA GLU A 143 -19.03 1.15 0.88
C GLU A 143 -19.78 2.45 1.18
N LYS A 144 -19.19 3.32 2.01
CA LYS A 144 -19.73 4.65 2.28
C LYS A 144 -19.43 5.66 1.18
N GLU A 145 -18.63 5.29 0.18
CA GLU A 145 -18.12 6.18 -0.86
C GLU A 145 -17.57 7.50 -0.28
N GLU A 146 -16.80 7.41 0.81
CA GLU A 146 -16.31 8.58 1.57
C GLU A 146 -15.36 9.47 0.74
N GLY A 147 -15.88 10.32 -0.15
CA GLY A 147 -15.07 11.10 -1.10
C GLY A 147 -15.23 10.67 -2.56
N GLY A 148 -16.17 9.76 -2.86
CA GLY A 148 -16.58 9.40 -4.22
C GLY A 148 -16.33 7.94 -4.61
N PRO A 149 -16.78 7.54 -5.82
CA PRO A 149 -16.63 6.18 -6.31
C PRO A 149 -15.17 5.86 -6.65
N MET A 150 -14.76 4.60 -6.40
CA MET A 150 -13.45 4.09 -6.80
C MET A 150 -13.37 3.96 -8.32
N ALA A 151 -12.35 4.55 -8.94
CA ALA A 151 -12.11 4.42 -10.38
C ALA A 151 -11.45 3.09 -10.77
N CYS A 152 -10.81 2.41 -9.82
CA CYS A 152 -10.10 1.15 -10.05
C CYS A 152 -10.97 -0.09 -9.76
N ARG A 153 -10.51 -1.26 -10.18
CA ARG A 153 -11.16 -2.53 -9.84
C ARG A 153 -10.84 -2.89 -8.39
N VAL A 154 -11.87 -3.09 -7.57
CA VAL A 154 -11.71 -3.52 -6.17
C VAL A 154 -11.97 -5.03 -6.07
N VAL A 155 -11.01 -5.78 -5.54
CA VAL A 155 -11.13 -7.22 -5.29
C VAL A 155 -10.95 -7.48 -3.79
N PRO A 156 -11.94 -8.09 -3.13
CA PRO A 156 -11.82 -8.44 -1.72
C PRO A 156 -10.84 -9.59 -1.50
N TRP A 157 -10.16 -9.61 -0.35
CA TRP A 157 -9.32 -10.75 0.08
C TRP A 157 -9.49 -11.02 1.57
N GLN A 158 -9.39 -12.28 2.01
CA GLN A 158 -9.53 -12.66 3.42
C GLN A 158 -8.25 -13.30 3.98
N LYS A 159 -7.57 -14.09 3.14
CA LYS A 159 -6.35 -14.82 3.49
C LYS A 159 -5.23 -14.60 2.47
N GLY A 160 -4.03 -15.09 2.81
CA GLY A 160 -2.84 -14.85 2.00
C GLY A 160 -2.91 -15.47 0.60
N GLU A 161 -3.67 -16.56 0.44
CA GLU A 161 -3.88 -17.29 -0.80
C GLU A 161 -4.75 -16.52 -1.79
N ASP A 162 -5.70 -15.72 -1.30
CA ASP A 162 -6.55 -14.88 -2.16
C ASP A 162 -5.70 -13.79 -2.83
N VAL A 163 -4.78 -13.20 -2.04
CA VAL A 163 -3.81 -12.21 -2.52
C VAL A 163 -2.86 -12.82 -3.54
N TYR A 164 -2.36 -14.04 -3.28
CA TYR A 164 -1.49 -14.75 -4.20
C TYR A 164 -2.21 -15.05 -5.53
N SER A 165 -3.42 -15.60 -5.47
CA SER A 165 -4.24 -15.90 -6.66
C SER A 165 -4.51 -14.66 -7.51
N ALA A 166 -4.78 -13.51 -6.87
CA ALA A 166 -4.95 -12.25 -7.57
C ALA A 166 -3.64 -11.82 -8.27
N PHE A 167 -2.49 -11.92 -7.59
CA PHE A 167 -1.20 -11.59 -8.19
C PHE A 167 -0.86 -12.51 -9.37
N GLU A 168 -1.12 -13.81 -9.25
CA GLU A 168 -0.88 -14.78 -10.31
C GLU A 168 -1.74 -14.48 -11.55
N SER A 169 -3.04 -14.23 -11.35
CA SER A 169 -3.95 -13.81 -12.41
C SER A 169 -3.47 -12.53 -13.11
N GLU A 170 -3.10 -11.50 -12.33
CA GLU A 170 -2.77 -10.19 -12.90
C GLU A 170 -1.37 -10.09 -13.52
N LEU A 171 -0.39 -10.79 -12.97
CA LEU A 171 1.01 -10.64 -13.35
C LEU A 171 1.51 -11.75 -14.29
N VAL A 172 0.89 -12.94 -14.22
CA VAL A 172 1.26 -14.10 -15.05
C VAL A 172 0.20 -14.32 -16.14
N GLY A 173 -1.08 -14.40 -15.76
CA GLY A 173 -2.18 -14.66 -16.70
C GLY A 173 -2.35 -13.59 -17.78
N GLY A 174 -2.03 -12.32 -17.48
CA GLY A 174 -2.07 -11.22 -18.44
C GLY A 174 -0.99 -11.27 -19.53
N ARG A 175 0.09 -12.05 -19.34
CA ARG A 175 1.19 -12.15 -20.31
C ARG A 175 0.92 -13.16 -21.43
N GLU A 176 0.09 -14.18 -21.19
CA GLU A 176 -0.24 -15.19 -22.21
C GLU A 176 -1.23 -14.68 -23.28
N MET A 177 -2.01 -13.64 -23.00
CA MET A 177 -2.93 -13.03 -23.99
C MET A 177 -2.28 -11.93 -24.85
N ALA A 178 -1.03 -11.55 -24.57
CA ALA A 178 -0.32 -10.48 -25.27
C ALA A 178 0.83 -11.00 -26.16
N ALA A 179 0.90 -12.33 -26.39
CA ALA A 179 1.89 -13.00 -27.22
C ALA A 179 1.28 -13.57 -28.50
#